data_AF-A0A0C3AMC8-F1
#
_entry.id   AF-A0A0C3AMC8-F1
#
_cell.length_a   1.000
_cell.length_b   1.000
_cell.length_c   1.000
_cell.angle_alpha   90.00
_cell.angle_beta   90.00
_cell.angle_gamma   90.00
#
_symmetry.space_group_name_H-M   'P 1'
#
loop_
_entity.id
_entity.type
_entity.pdbx_description
1 polymer ?
#
loop_
_entity_poly.entity_id
_entity_poly.type
_entity_poly.pdbx_seq_one_letter_code
_entity_poly.pdbx_strand_id
1 'polypeptide(L)'
;MGLIWSGSTSEAPDATYAQWLEPCWDDVPVALRIVNGIDLQDDQLLRTKLLPLLQHNKLAIDFYLNAFIFPIFAREFPLKISASGWDIAIKKPHPNAGFSGTNDGRFLLPVTISQIDRDAQLHTNAKVLAHILREENSTVLRYPNFIGSLGLLNRIQKIPSQPTVILDVGAQVLDMSNLEFSRSWLAMYQDHPLIKAAIFFDDSNNLLVLTPDGATQLLIDSPYADRLDQCLVYLDEAHTRGTDLRIPDAQAVVTLGPKLNKDKLVQGCMRMRRLGDGHTLIFMASDEVVNLVYKASNSESEEISTKDVLVWSMRETWQQMHTNLSIWTTQGRSFARCEAAWSDISGIRMLPREEISRIFCEPEARTLEQLYGVESAEILHLQAGDDSLESETLQQIAQRRLDFGSLPIRGSGIHEEIELEFEFEFSHEKEVERVVEKGRDPDPASHVLHPMVERFVITGDASLCQGAGFQPAAVAFKNTSLTVPAGFDKVVSNIVVTEDFIHTIQVPYNHSVGIMDRFIRLVD
;
A
#
# COMPACT_ATOMS: atom_id res chain seq x y z
N MET A 1 -5.05 20.64 -3.10
CA MET A 1 -6.37 21.29 -3.06
C MET A 1 -6.22 22.71 -2.54
N GLY A 2 -6.41 23.72 -3.41
CA GLY A 2 -6.31 25.13 -3.03
C GLY A 2 -7.64 25.67 -2.54
N LEU A 3 -7.71 26.09 -1.27
CA LEU A 3 -8.80 26.90 -0.77
C LEU A 3 -8.53 28.37 -1.09
N ILE A 4 -9.38 28.95 -1.93
CA ILE A 4 -9.39 30.35 -2.31
C ILE A 4 -9.81 31.18 -1.09
N TRP A 5 -8.87 31.94 -0.52
CA TRP A 5 -9.20 32.99 0.44
C TRP A 5 -9.73 34.21 -0.33
N SER A 6 -11.05 34.39 -0.36
CA SER A 6 -11.67 35.63 -0.82
C SER A 6 -11.50 36.72 0.26
N GLY A 7 -10.92 37.85 -0.13
CA GLY A 7 -10.41 38.85 0.78
C GLY A 7 -11.45 39.64 1.59
N SER A 8 -10.99 40.08 2.76
CA SER A 8 -11.41 41.33 3.38
C SER A 8 -10.17 42.05 3.90
N THR A 9 -9.83 43.19 3.29
CA THR A 9 -8.81 44.13 3.78
C THR A 9 -9.23 44.68 5.14
N SER A 10 -8.62 44.14 6.19
CA SER A 10 -8.68 44.65 7.56
C SER A 10 -7.25 44.95 7.99
N GLU A 11 -6.97 46.19 8.39
CA GLU A 11 -5.70 46.59 9.03
C GLU A 11 -5.53 45.97 10.43
N ALA A 12 -6.57 45.32 10.97
CA ALA A 12 -6.45 44.54 12.18
C ALA A 12 -5.84 43.16 11.87
N PRO A 13 -4.87 42.69 12.68
CA PRO A 13 -4.41 41.31 12.59
C PRO A 13 -5.60 40.37 12.70
N ASP A 14 -5.58 39.26 11.94
CA ASP A 14 -6.54 38.18 12.14
C ASP A 14 -6.59 37.86 13.64
N ALA A 15 -7.79 37.85 14.22
CA ALA A 15 -7.97 37.73 15.66
C ALA A 15 -7.27 36.47 16.20
N THR A 16 -7.20 35.41 15.39
CA THR A 16 -6.52 34.15 15.71
C THR A 16 -5.01 34.35 15.76
N TYR A 17 -4.43 35.03 14.77
CA TYR A 17 -3.00 35.30 14.73
C TYR A 17 -2.57 36.26 15.84
N ALA A 18 -3.37 37.29 16.14
CA ALA A 18 -3.12 38.21 17.24
C ALA A 18 -3.03 37.48 18.58
N GLN A 19 -3.90 36.48 18.81
CA GLN A 19 -3.86 35.64 20.01
C GLN A 19 -2.58 34.81 20.09
N TRP A 20 -2.07 34.30 18.96
CA TRP A 20 -0.79 33.58 18.96
C TRP A 20 0.36 34.48 19.35
N LEU A 21 0.33 35.75 18.96
CA LEU A 21 1.41 36.69 19.23
C LEU A 21 1.35 37.32 20.63
N GLU A 22 0.22 37.28 21.34
CA GLU A 22 0.07 37.91 22.66
C GLU A 22 1.20 37.54 23.65
N PRO A 23 1.63 36.27 23.79
CA PRO A 23 2.69 35.89 24.72
C PRO A 23 4.09 36.39 24.35
N CYS A 24 4.31 36.77 23.09
CA CYS A 24 5.63 37.16 22.55
C CYS A 24 5.58 38.51 21.80
N TRP A 25 4.56 39.32 22.05
CA TRP A 25 4.23 40.48 21.23
C TRP A 25 5.40 41.47 21.07
N ASP A 26 6.14 41.70 22.15
CA ASP A 26 7.27 42.63 22.18
C ASP A 26 8.47 42.14 21.37
N ASP A 27 8.63 40.83 21.21
CA ASP A 27 9.71 40.21 20.44
C ASP A 27 9.39 40.08 18.94
N VAL A 28 8.11 40.22 18.57
CA VAL A 28 7.65 40.13 17.18
C VAL A 28 7.91 41.46 16.45
N PRO A 29 8.68 41.46 15.35
CA PRO A 29 8.88 42.65 14.52
C PRO A 29 7.55 43.24 14.06
N VAL A 30 7.42 44.57 14.08
CA VAL A 30 6.16 45.28 13.77
C VAL A 30 5.55 44.85 12.43
N ALA A 31 6.38 44.61 11.41
CA ALA A 31 5.93 44.16 10.09
C ALA A 31 5.26 42.77 10.11
N LEU A 32 5.64 41.91 11.06
CA LEU A 32 5.12 40.54 11.21
C LEU A 32 3.95 40.45 12.19
N ARG A 33 3.53 41.56 12.82
CA ARG A 33 2.40 41.58 13.76
C ARG A 33 1.03 41.47 13.08
N ILE A 34 1.00 41.59 11.75
CA ILE A 34 -0.20 41.50 10.93
C ILE A 34 0.01 40.33 9.96
N VAL A 35 -1.00 39.45 9.82
CA VAL A 35 -0.91 38.27 8.94
C VAL A 35 -0.52 38.64 7.51
N ASN A 36 -1.07 39.73 6.98
CA ASN A 36 -0.78 40.19 5.62
C ASN A 36 0.66 40.70 5.43
N GLY A 37 1.40 40.94 6.52
CA GLY A 37 2.82 41.29 6.49
C GLY A 37 3.75 40.08 6.39
N ILE A 38 3.20 38.86 6.39
CA ILE A 38 3.95 37.62 6.23
C ILE A 38 4.09 37.31 4.74
N ASP A 39 5.33 37.36 4.24
CA ASP A 39 5.67 36.85 2.91
C ASP A 39 6.14 35.40 3.01
N LEU A 40 5.42 34.48 2.36
CA LEU A 40 5.74 33.06 2.33
C LEU A 40 6.98 32.75 1.47
N GLN A 41 7.44 33.67 0.64
CA GLN A 41 8.64 33.51 -0.18
C GLN A 41 9.93 33.85 0.57
N ASP A 42 9.84 34.56 1.71
CA ASP A 42 11.00 34.92 2.55
C ASP A 42 11.21 33.87 3.66
N ASP A 43 11.66 32.67 3.25
CA ASP A 43 11.94 31.55 4.15
C ASP A 43 12.94 31.92 5.26
N GLN A 44 13.91 32.78 4.97
CA GLN A 44 14.91 33.20 5.94
C GLN A 44 14.29 34.04 7.06
N LEU A 45 13.44 35.02 6.73
CA LEU A 45 12.73 35.82 7.73
C LEU A 45 11.81 34.95 8.59
N LEU A 46 11.06 34.04 7.95
CA LEU A 46 10.16 33.11 8.64
C LEU A 46 10.92 32.21 9.63
N ARG A 47 11.99 31.55 9.19
CA ARG A 47 12.78 30.65 10.04
C ARG A 47 13.51 31.34 11.18
N THR A 48 13.96 32.58 10.98
CA THR A 48 14.81 33.27 11.96
C THR A 48 14.04 34.15 12.93
N LYS A 49 12.86 34.67 12.55
CA LYS A 49 12.10 35.63 13.36
C LYS A 49 10.75 35.11 13.84
N LEU A 50 10.01 34.41 12.99
CA LEU A 50 8.64 34.02 13.32
C LEU A 50 8.55 32.61 13.90
N LEU A 51 9.19 31.63 13.24
CA LEU A 51 9.16 30.23 13.66
C LEU A 51 9.68 30.02 15.09
N PRO A 52 10.79 30.66 15.54
CA PRO A 52 11.28 30.46 16.91
C PRO A 52 10.29 30.92 17.99
N LEU A 53 9.44 31.90 17.67
CA LEU A 53 8.43 32.44 18.57
C LEU A 53 7.14 31.59 18.61
N LEU A 54 6.81 30.91 17.51
CA LEU A 54 5.57 30.14 17.37
C LEU A 54 5.73 28.63 17.53
N GLN A 55 6.94 28.07 17.34
CA GLN A 55 7.17 26.62 17.35
C GLN A 55 6.80 25.91 18.67
N HIS A 56 6.71 26.65 19.78
CA HIS A 56 6.28 26.14 21.09
C HIS A 56 5.03 26.86 21.62
N ASN A 57 4.38 27.66 20.77
CA ASN A 57 3.19 28.40 21.15
C ASN A 57 1.97 27.48 21.12
N LYS A 58 1.38 27.24 22.29
CA LYS A 58 0.24 26.34 22.44
C LYS A 58 -0.96 26.73 21.56
N LEU A 59 -1.26 28.01 21.41
CA LEU A 59 -2.43 28.45 20.62
C LEU A 59 -2.21 28.21 19.12
N ALA A 60 -0.99 28.45 18.63
CA ALA A 60 -0.64 28.15 17.24
C ALA A 60 -0.65 26.64 16.97
N ILE A 61 -0.10 25.84 17.90
CA ILE A 61 -0.12 24.37 17.82
C ILE A 61 -1.55 23.85 17.84
N ASP A 62 -2.38 24.29 18.80
CA ASP A 62 -3.77 23.85 18.93
C ASP A 62 -4.58 24.23 17.68
N PHE A 63 -4.36 25.42 17.09
CA PHE A 63 -5.00 25.79 15.83
C PHE A 63 -4.56 24.89 14.67
N TYR A 64 -3.25 24.67 14.52
CA TYR A 64 -2.72 23.80 13.47
C TYR A 64 -3.33 22.40 13.56
N LEU A 65 -3.36 21.84 14.78
CA LEU A 65 -3.96 20.54 15.04
C LEU A 65 -5.47 20.54 14.74
N ASN A 66 -6.25 21.50 15.24
CA ASN A 66 -7.71 21.50 15.08
C ASN A 66 -8.19 21.88 13.65
N ALA A 67 -7.44 22.68 12.92
CA ALA A 67 -7.87 23.19 11.60
C ALA A 67 -7.35 22.34 10.44
N PHE A 68 -6.16 21.74 10.57
CA PHE A 68 -5.51 21.01 9.48
C PHE A 68 -5.36 19.52 9.78
N ILE A 69 -4.95 19.15 11.00
CA ILE A 69 -4.66 17.76 11.31
C ILE A 69 -5.94 16.98 11.69
N PHE A 70 -6.59 17.32 12.79
CA PHE A 70 -7.75 16.59 13.31
C PHE A 70 -8.93 16.47 12.33
N PRO A 71 -9.27 17.46 11.49
CA PRO A 71 -10.36 17.29 10.53
C PRO A 71 -10.07 16.24 9.44
N ILE A 72 -8.78 15.99 9.17
CA ILE A 72 -8.30 15.00 8.20
C ILE A 72 -8.11 13.65 8.89
N PHE A 73 -7.41 13.61 10.03
CA PHE A 73 -6.93 12.39 10.65
C PHE A 73 -7.73 11.90 11.87
N ALA A 74 -8.52 12.77 12.52
CA ALA A 74 -9.25 12.44 13.76
C ALA A 74 -10.78 12.54 13.59
N ARG A 75 -11.28 12.44 12.34
CA ARG A 75 -12.72 12.39 12.08
C ARG A 75 -13.20 10.94 12.23
N GLU A 76 -13.94 10.69 13.31
CA GLU A 76 -14.46 9.36 13.65
C GLU A 76 -15.99 9.36 13.67
N PHE A 77 -16.62 8.21 13.43
CA PHE A 77 -18.03 8.01 13.74
C PHE A 77 -18.19 7.42 15.16
N PRO A 78 -19.33 7.62 15.83
CA PRO A 78 -19.56 6.98 17.13
C PRO A 78 -19.57 5.45 17.05
N LEU A 79 -19.97 4.90 15.91
CA LEU A 79 -20.11 3.49 15.64
C LEU A 79 -19.67 3.20 14.21
N LYS A 80 -18.93 2.11 14.01
CA LYS A 80 -18.55 1.58 12.69
C LYS A 80 -19.10 0.18 12.48
N ILE A 81 -19.32 -0.18 11.22
CA ILE A 81 -19.42 -1.57 10.78
C ILE A 81 -18.07 -1.88 10.14
N SER A 82 -17.37 -2.87 10.67
CA SER A 82 -16.05 -3.25 10.17
C SER A 82 -16.10 -4.59 9.43
N ALA A 83 -15.20 -4.73 8.47
CA ALA A 83 -14.84 -6.00 7.84
C ALA A 83 -13.32 -6.03 7.74
N SER A 84 -12.74 -7.22 7.83
CA SER A 84 -11.30 -7.45 7.86
C SER A 84 -10.92 -8.67 7.03
N GLY A 85 -9.63 -9.00 7.00
CA GLY A 85 -9.15 -10.24 6.37
C GLY A 85 -9.81 -11.51 6.92
N TRP A 86 -10.35 -11.48 8.15
CA TRP A 86 -11.10 -12.59 8.74
C TRP A 86 -12.42 -12.88 8.01
N ASP A 87 -13.13 -11.84 7.58
CA ASP A 87 -14.41 -11.95 6.89
C ASP A 87 -14.24 -12.55 5.48
N ILE A 88 -13.12 -12.24 4.81
CA ILE A 88 -12.73 -12.87 3.53
C ILE A 88 -12.52 -14.37 3.73
N ALA A 89 -11.95 -14.75 4.87
CA ALA A 89 -11.58 -16.11 5.23
C ALA A 89 -12.73 -16.93 5.86
N ILE A 90 -13.97 -16.44 5.80
CA ILE A 90 -15.13 -17.17 6.30
C ILE A 90 -15.22 -18.56 5.64
N LYS A 91 -15.58 -19.57 6.43
CA LYS A 91 -15.77 -20.94 5.94
C LYS A 91 -16.94 -20.96 4.96
N LYS A 92 -16.67 -21.41 3.73
CA LYS A 92 -17.65 -21.53 2.65
C LYS A 92 -17.75 -22.99 2.19
N PRO A 93 -18.88 -23.41 1.57
CA PRO A 93 -19.01 -24.76 1.01
C PRO A 93 -17.90 -25.11 0.02
N HIS A 94 -17.41 -24.12 -0.73
CA HIS A 94 -16.21 -24.21 -1.54
C HIS A 94 -15.08 -23.43 -0.86
N PRO A 95 -13.93 -24.07 -0.55
CA PRO A 95 -12.87 -23.42 0.20
C PRO A 95 -12.28 -22.26 -0.58
N ASN A 96 -12.04 -21.13 0.10
CA ASN A 96 -11.22 -20.07 -0.45
C ASN A 96 -9.77 -20.57 -0.50
N ALA A 97 -9.12 -20.46 -1.66
CA ALA A 97 -7.72 -20.79 -1.84
C ALA A 97 -6.97 -19.58 -2.38
N GLY A 98 -5.73 -19.40 -1.93
CA GLY A 98 -4.85 -18.31 -2.35
C GLY A 98 -3.41 -18.78 -2.46
N PHE A 99 -2.59 -17.95 -3.08
CA PHE A 99 -1.15 -18.16 -3.16
C PHE A 99 -0.46 -17.06 -2.36
N SER A 100 0.41 -17.45 -1.43
CA SER A 100 1.33 -16.50 -0.81
C SER A 100 2.67 -16.56 -1.53
N GLY A 101 3.23 -15.40 -1.86
CA GLY A 101 4.58 -15.31 -2.39
C GLY A 101 5.64 -15.56 -1.31
N THR A 102 5.32 -15.34 -0.04
CA THR A 102 6.26 -15.36 1.09
C THR A 102 5.64 -15.98 2.34
N ASN A 103 6.47 -16.47 3.26
CA ASN A 103 6.03 -17.27 4.41
C ASN A 103 6.02 -16.51 5.73
N ASP A 104 6.49 -15.25 5.73
CA ASP A 104 6.66 -14.49 6.96
C ASP A 104 5.30 -14.21 7.63
N GLY A 105 4.33 -13.68 6.89
CA GLY A 105 3.00 -13.30 7.43
C GLY A 105 2.10 -14.43 7.92
N ARG A 106 2.52 -15.71 7.81
CA ARG A 106 1.66 -16.89 8.07
C ARG A 106 1.02 -16.92 9.46
N PHE A 107 1.67 -16.31 10.44
CA PHE A 107 1.22 -16.32 11.83
C PHE A 107 0.05 -15.36 12.08
N LEU A 108 -0.19 -14.42 11.17
CA LEU A 108 -1.27 -13.43 11.22
C LEU A 108 -2.38 -13.73 10.20
N LEU A 109 -2.39 -14.93 9.61
CA LEU A 109 -3.53 -15.38 8.83
C LEU A 109 -4.71 -15.70 9.76
N PRO A 110 -5.96 -15.42 9.36
CA PRO A 110 -7.14 -15.91 10.06
C PRO A 110 -7.03 -17.41 10.36
N VAL A 111 -7.49 -17.84 11.53
CA VAL A 111 -7.29 -19.23 11.98
C VAL A 111 -8.02 -20.27 11.11
N THR A 112 -8.98 -19.82 10.30
CA THR A 112 -9.67 -20.63 9.29
C THR A 112 -8.79 -20.96 8.06
N ILE A 113 -7.64 -20.28 7.90
CA ILE A 113 -6.70 -20.50 6.80
C ILE A 113 -5.57 -21.42 7.27
N SER A 114 -5.38 -22.52 6.55
CA SER A 114 -4.21 -23.39 6.66
C SER A 114 -3.24 -23.13 5.52
N GLN A 115 -1.99 -22.81 5.82
CA GLN A 115 -0.93 -22.76 4.82
C GLN A 115 -0.46 -24.18 4.45
N ILE A 116 -0.39 -24.45 3.15
CA ILE A 116 0.12 -25.72 2.62
C ILE A 116 1.41 -25.43 1.84
N ASP A 117 2.55 -25.66 2.48
CA ASP A 117 3.85 -25.57 1.83
C ASP A 117 4.08 -26.83 0.96
N ARG A 118 4.41 -26.65 -0.32
CA ARG A 118 4.76 -27.77 -1.20
C ARG A 118 6.23 -28.16 -0.99
N ASP A 119 6.51 -29.46 -0.86
CA ASP A 119 7.88 -29.98 -0.68
C ASP A 119 8.87 -29.45 -1.73
N ALA A 120 8.42 -29.37 -2.99
CA ALA A 120 9.21 -28.86 -4.10
C ALA A 120 9.65 -27.38 -3.93
N GLN A 121 8.97 -26.61 -3.07
CA GLN A 121 9.21 -25.18 -2.87
C GLN A 121 9.85 -24.87 -1.50
N LEU A 122 10.02 -25.85 -0.61
CA LEU A 122 10.60 -25.60 0.73
C LEU A 122 11.99 -24.95 0.68
N HIS A 123 12.78 -25.28 -0.35
CA HIS A 123 14.14 -24.79 -0.50
C HIS A 123 14.23 -23.34 -1.03
N THR A 124 13.15 -22.75 -1.53
CA THR A 124 13.21 -21.44 -2.22
C THR A 124 13.61 -20.32 -1.27
N ASN A 125 13.04 -20.28 -0.05
CA ASN A 125 13.38 -19.28 0.96
C ASN A 125 14.87 -19.34 1.33
N ALA A 126 15.40 -20.55 1.53
CA ALA A 126 16.83 -20.73 1.82
C ALA A 126 17.72 -20.36 0.63
N LYS A 127 17.28 -20.68 -0.60
CA LYS A 127 18.00 -20.36 -1.83
C LYS A 127 18.14 -18.85 -2.02
N VAL A 128 17.06 -18.09 -1.81
CA VAL A 128 17.09 -16.62 -1.92
C VAL A 128 18.06 -16.01 -0.90
N LEU A 129 18.00 -16.45 0.35
CA LEU A 129 18.94 -15.99 1.38
C LEU A 129 20.39 -16.38 1.03
N ALA A 130 20.62 -17.58 0.49
CA ALA A 130 21.95 -18.00 0.07
C ALA A 130 22.52 -17.12 -1.05
N HIS A 131 21.68 -16.68 -2.00
CA HIS A 131 22.10 -15.73 -3.03
C HIS A 131 22.45 -14.36 -2.45
N ILE A 132 21.65 -13.83 -1.52
CA ILE A 132 21.93 -12.55 -0.84
C ILE A 132 23.22 -12.64 -0.02
N LEU A 133 23.48 -13.77 0.64
CA LEU A 133 24.65 -14.00 1.50
C LEU A 133 25.96 -14.34 0.75
N ARG A 134 25.98 -14.33 -0.59
CA ARG A 134 27.22 -14.55 -1.35
C ARG A 134 28.25 -13.48 -1.00
N GLU A 135 29.53 -13.85 -1.07
CA GLU A 135 30.67 -12.98 -0.74
C GLU A 135 30.67 -11.69 -1.57
N GLU A 136 30.27 -11.77 -2.84
CA GLU A 136 30.11 -10.64 -3.77
C GLU A 136 29.13 -9.57 -3.27
N ASN A 137 28.21 -9.94 -2.37
CA ASN A 137 27.17 -9.10 -1.80
C ASN A 137 27.46 -8.70 -0.34
N SER A 138 28.67 -8.95 0.17
CA SER A 138 29.02 -8.75 1.58
C SER A 138 29.21 -7.28 1.98
N THR A 139 29.27 -6.38 1.01
CA THR A 139 29.56 -4.95 1.24
C THR A 139 28.32 -4.19 1.69
N VAL A 140 28.46 -3.49 2.83
CA VAL A 140 27.48 -2.52 3.31
C VAL A 140 28.16 -1.16 3.48
N LEU A 141 27.73 -0.18 2.70
CA LEU A 141 28.29 1.17 2.71
C LEU A 141 27.52 2.05 3.70
N ARG A 142 28.27 2.62 4.64
CA ARG A 142 27.76 3.53 5.66
C ARG A 142 27.77 4.98 5.15
N TYR A 143 26.71 5.73 5.46
CA TYR A 143 26.64 7.16 5.19
C TYR A 143 26.05 7.97 6.37
N PRO A 144 26.36 9.27 6.50
CA PRO A 144 25.82 10.10 7.58
C PRO A 144 24.29 10.22 7.54
N ASN A 145 23.67 10.47 8.69
CA ASN A 145 22.25 10.81 8.71
C ASN A 145 21.96 12.12 7.96
N PHE A 146 20.75 12.27 7.41
CA PHE A 146 20.24 13.51 6.79
C PHE A 146 21.05 14.04 5.60
N ILE A 147 21.69 13.17 4.80
CA ILE A 147 22.49 13.61 3.63
C ILE A 147 21.65 14.07 2.43
N GLY A 148 20.34 13.80 2.42
CA GLY A 148 19.45 14.04 1.29
C GLY A 148 19.75 13.17 0.06
N SER A 149 18.86 13.22 -0.92
CA SER A 149 18.94 12.37 -2.13
C SER A 149 20.20 12.64 -2.97
N LEU A 150 20.60 13.91 -3.11
CA LEU A 150 21.83 14.25 -3.84
C LEU A 150 23.09 13.76 -3.10
N GLY A 151 23.08 13.83 -1.77
CA GLY A 151 24.15 13.29 -0.94
C GLY A 151 24.28 11.77 -1.11
N LEU A 152 23.14 11.06 -1.20
CA LEU A 152 23.09 9.62 -1.45
C LEU A 152 23.70 9.28 -2.82
N LEU A 153 23.29 9.98 -3.89
CA LEU A 153 23.86 9.80 -5.23
C LEU A 153 25.38 10.06 -5.26
N ASN A 154 25.86 11.10 -4.56
CA ASN A 154 27.29 11.39 -4.44
C ASN A 154 28.08 10.27 -3.74
N ARG A 155 27.44 9.47 -2.89
CA ARG A 155 28.05 8.27 -2.29
C ARG A 155 28.06 7.11 -3.27
N ILE A 156 26.96 6.90 -4.00
CA ILE A 156 26.82 5.87 -5.02
C ILE A 156 27.85 6.06 -6.15
N GLN A 157 28.05 7.29 -6.61
CA GLN A 157 29.03 7.62 -7.65
C GLN A 157 30.47 7.24 -7.28
N LYS A 158 30.79 7.17 -5.98
CA LYS A 158 32.13 6.81 -5.49
C LYS A 158 32.35 5.30 -5.42
N ILE A 159 31.33 4.49 -5.71
CA ILE A 159 31.45 3.03 -5.73
C ILE A 159 32.22 2.63 -6.99
N PRO A 160 33.39 1.94 -6.87
CA PRO A 160 34.26 1.66 -8.01
C PRO A 160 33.61 0.83 -9.13
N SER A 161 32.67 -0.03 -8.79
CA SER A 161 31.94 -0.90 -9.73
C SER A 161 30.85 -0.17 -10.52
N GLN A 162 30.54 1.09 -10.21
CA GLN A 162 29.53 1.93 -10.87
C GLN A 162 28.17 1.22 -11.04
N PRO A 163 27.43 0.99 -9.93
CA PRO A 163 26.13 0.33 -9.99
C PRO A 163 25.16 1.03 -10.93
N THR A 164 24.43 0.25 -11.73
CA THR A 164 23.45 0.74 -12.71
C THR A 164 22.01 0.57 -12.24
N VAL A 165 21.79 -0.03 -11.07
CA VAL A 165 20.47 -0.22 -10.48
C VAL A 165 20.46 0.34 -9.06
N ILE A 166 19.40 1.07 -8.71
CA ILE A 166 19.10 1.50 -7.34
C ILE A 166 17.72 0.96 -6.97
N LEU A 167 17.69 0.23 -5.86
CA LEU A 167 16.49 -0.31 -5.23
C LEU A 167 16.30 0.43 -3.92
N ASP A 168 15.40 1.41 -3.89
CA ASP A 168 15.13 2.21 -2.70
C ASP A 168 14.15 1.51 -1.75
N VAL A 169 14.55 0.34 -1.28
CA VAL A 169 13.73 -0.52 -0.42
C VAL A 169 13.50 0.11 0.95
N GLY A 170 14.43 0.96 1.40
CA GLY A 170 14.36 1.68 2.67
C GLY A 170 13.71 3.06 2.61
N ALA A 171 13.11 3.46 1.48
CA ALA A 171 12.52 4.79 1.28
C ALA A 171 13.45 5.94 1.74
N GLN A 172 14.67 5.97 1.23
CA GLN A 172 15.70 6.95 1.57
C GLN A 172 15.68 8.17 0.65
N VAL A 173 14.96 8.12 -0.46
CA VAL A 173 14.72 9.25 -1.38
C VAL A 173 13.42 9.95 -0.97
N LEU A 174 13.54 10.95 -0.10
CA LEU A 174 12.38 11.65 0.51
C LEU A 174 12.20 13.09 0.01
N ASP A 175 13.27 13.70 -0.51
CA ASP A 175 13.35 15.11 -0.90
C ASP A 175 13.35 15.35 -2.42
N MET A 176 13.14 14.30 -3.22
CA MET A 176 13.06 14.34 -4.67
C MET A 176 11.96 13.43 -5.19
N SER A 177 11.27 13.83 -6.24
CA SER A 177 10.46 12.91 -7.05
C SER A 177 11.34 11.89 -7.78
N ASN A 178 10.76 10.77 -8.20
CA ASN A 178 11.48 9.74 -8.97
C ASN A 178 12.11 10.31 -10.25
N LEU A 179 11.46 11.28 -10.90
CA LEU A 179 11.98 11.98 -12.08
C LEU A 179 13.20 12.84 -11.73
N GLU A 180 13.14 13.63 -10.67
CA GLU A 180 14.24 14.50 -10.22
C GLU A 180 15.46 13.68 -9.78
N PHE A 181 15.21 12.59 -9.05
CA PHE A 181 16.25 11.66 -8.63
C PHE A 181 16.94 11.02 -9.84
N SER A 182 16.16 10.46 -10.77
CA SER A 182 16.69 9.81 -11.99
C SER A 182 17.42 10.78 -12.91
N ARG A 183 16.95 12.02 -13.02
CA ARG A 183 17.64 13.09 -13.76
C ARG A 183 18.98 13.44 -13.15
N SER A 184 19.01 13.63 -11.83
CA SER A 184 20.23 13.93 -11.10
C SER A 184 21.24 12.79 -11.19
N TRP A 185 20.77 11.55 -11.14
CA TRP A 185 21.61 10.37 -11.28
C TRP A 185 22.16 10.21 -12.71
N LEU A 186 21.31 10.35 -13.74
CA LEU A 186 21.74 10.26 -15.14
C LEU A 186 22.77 11.33 -15.50
N ALA A 187 22.64 12.54 -14.93
CA ALA A 187 23.60 13.63 -15.13
C ALA A 187 25.02 13.26 -14.67
N MET A 188 25.17 12.37 -13.68
CA MET A 188 26.47 11.88 -13.22
C MET A 188 27.15 10.92 -14.22
N TYR A 189 26.42 10.46 -15.23
CA TYR A 189 26.86 9.50 -16.26
C TYR A 189 26.90 10.12 -17.67
N GLN A 190 26.88 11.44 -17.83
CA GLN A 190 26.88 12.11 -19.15
C GLN A 190 28.05 11.67 -20.06
N ASP A 191 29.23 11.48 -19.48
CA ASP A 191 30.42 11.05 -20.22
C ASP A 191 30.57 9.53 -20.31
N HIS A 192 29.62 8.76 -19.78
CA HIS A 192 29.71 7.30 -19.77
C HIS A 192 29.50 6.74 -21.19
N PRO A 193 30.39 5.83 -21.66
CA PRO A 193 30.33 5.34 -23.04
C PRO A 193 29.04 4.58 -23.34
N LEU A 194 28.53 3.82 -22.36
CA LEU A 194 27.41 2.90 -22.55
C LEU A 194 26.06 3.42 -22.02
N ILE A 195 26.05 4.28 -21.01
CA ILE A 195 24.80 4.69 -20.35
C ILE A 195 24.23 5.87 -21.13
N LYS A 196 22.96 5.76 -21.52
CA LYS A 196 22.26 6.71 -22.40
C LYS A 196 20.87 7.09 -21.92
N ALA A 197 20.33 6.42 -20.91
CA ALA A 197 19.02 6.74 -20.35
C ALA A 197 18.89 6.29 -18.88
N ALA A 198 17.83 6.73 -18.21
CA ALA A 198 17.42 6.25 -16.90
C ALA A 198 15.95 5.80 -16.93
N ILE A 199 15.62 4.75 -16.18
CA ILE A 199 14.29 4.16 -16.09
C ILE A 199 13.77 4.35 -14.67
N PHE A 200 12.52 4.81 -14.55
CA PHE A 200 11.86 5.07 -13.28
C PHE A 200 10.34 5.04 -13.44
N PHE A 201 9.61 4.97 -12.34
CA PHE A 201 8.15 5.12 -12.33
C PHE A 201 7.74 6.56 -12.04
N ASP A 202 6.75 7.07 -12.78
CA ASP A 202 6.10 8.34 -12.44
C ASP A 202 5.01 8.18 -11.36
N ASP A 203 4.45 9.30 -10.91
CA ASP A 203 3.37 9.33 -9.91
C ASP A 203 2.07 8.66 -10.39
N SER A 204 1.98 8.33 -11.69
CA SER A 204 0.85 7.62 -12.30
C SER A 204 1.16 6.13 -12.54
N ASN A 205 2.21 5.60 -11.90
CA ASN A 205 2.65 4.21 -11.99
C ASN A 205 2.98 3.77 -13.43
N ASN A 206 3.42 4.70 -14.26
CA ASN A 206 3.94 4.41 -15.60
C ASN A 206 5.45 4.29 -15.56
N LEU A 207 5.95 3.23 -16.19
CA LEU A 207 7.38 3.02 -16.35
C LEU A 207 7.91 3.87 -17.50
N LEU A 208 8.69 4.89 -17.16
CA LEU A 208 9.23 5.87 -18.09
C LEU A 208 10.73 5.70 -18.31
N VAL A 209 11.18 6.19 -19.45
CA VAL A 209 12.58 6.37 -19.82
C VAL A 209 12.88 7.85 -19.91
N LEU A 210 13.92 8.29 -19.21
CA LEU A 210 14.49 9.63 -19.26
C LEU A 210 15.78 9.63 -20.09
N THR A 211 15.88 10.52 -21.07
CA THR A 211 17.09 10.74 -21.86
C THR A 211 17.88 11.98 -21.39
N PRO A 212 19.17 12.14 -21.78
CA PRO A 212 20.03 13.22 -21.29
C PRO A 212 19.58 14.64 -21.67
N ASP A 213 18.78 14.77 -22.72
CA ASP A 213 18.12 16.02 -23.14
C ASP A 213 16.92 16.38 -22.26
N GLY A 214 16.56 15.51 -21.31
CA GLY A 214 15.47 15.72 -20.36
C GLY A 214 14.11 15.20 -20.83
N ALA A 215 14.02 14.60 -22.03
CA ALA A 215 12.79 14.05 -22.54
C ALA A 215 12.40 12.76 -21.81
N THR A 216 11.10 12.58 -21.57
CA THR A 216 10.53 11.37 -20.98
C THR A 216 9.55 10.69 -21.93
N GLN A 217 9.55 9.37 -21.96
CA GLN A 217 8.61 8.57 -22.75
C GLN A 217 8.36 7.20 -22.08
N LEU A 218 7.25 6.55 -22.40
CA LEU A 218 6.95 5.22 -21.88
C LEU A 218 8.03 4.22 -22.31
N LEU A 219 8.45 3.33 -21.40
CA LEU A 219 9.48 2.33 -21.70
C LEU A 219 9.09 1.46 -22.90
N ILE A 220 7.81 1.08 -23.00
CA ILE A 220 7.33 0.22 -24.09
C ILE A 220 7.43 0.87 -25.48
N ASP A 221 7.33 2.20 -25.54
CA ASP A 221 7.41 2.97 -26.80
C ASP A 221 8.85 3.43 -27.10
N SER A 222 9.77 3.14 -26.18
CA SER A 222 11.15 3.61 -26.21
C SER A 222 12.07 2.60 -26.92
N PRO A 223 13.09 3.05 -27.69
CA PRO A 223 14.11 2.16 -28.22
C PRO A 223 14.95 1.48 -27.12
N TYR A 224 14.81 1.93 -25.86
CA TYR A 224 15.47 1.37 -24.69
C TYR A 224 14.74 0.17 -24.08
N ALA A 225 13.51 -0.17 -24.52
CA ALA A 225 12.81 -1.39 -24.09
C ALA A 225 13.66 -2.66 -24.25
N ASP A 226 14.39 -2.73 -25.36
CA ASP A 226 15.27 -3.85 -25.71
C ASP A 226 16.75 -3.59 -25.37
N ARG A 227 17.08 -2.45 -24.77
CA ARG A 227 18.46 -1.98 -24.50
C ARG A 227 18.67 -1.51 -23.06
N LEU A 228 18.19 -2.33 -22.13
CA LEU A 228 18.34 -2.10 -20.69
C LEU A 228 19.81 -2.05 -20.24
N ASP A 229 20.74 -2.57 -21.04
CA ASP A 229 22.20 -2.48 -20.83
C ASP A 229 22.74 -1.05 -20.93
N GLN A 230 21.98 -0.14 -21.55
CA GLN A 230 22.31 1.27 -21.71
C GLN A 230 21.57 2.16 -20.71
N CYS A 231 20.86 1.56 -19.76
CA CYS A 231 19.95 2.28 -18.87
C CYS A 231 20.39 2.16 -17.41
N LEU A 232 20.27 3.27 -16.68
CA LEU A 232 20.16 3.24 -15.22
C LEU A 232 18.74 2.83 -14.85
N VAL A 233 18.55 2.06 -13.78
CA VAL A 233 17.21 1.64 -13.31
C VAL A 233 17.04 2.06 -11.86
N TYR A 234 16.06 2.92 -11.60
CA TYR A 234 15.67 3.33 -10.26
C TYR A 234 14.28 2.79 -9.94
N LEU A 235 14.17 2.05 -8.84
CA LEU A 235 12.91 1.57 -8.28
C LEU A 235 12.78 2.10 -6.85
N ASP A 236 11.72 2.86 -6.59
CA ASP A 236 11.36 3.32 -5.24
C ASP A 236 10.77 2.19 -4.37
N GLU A 237 10.37 2.49 -3.13
CA GLU A 237 9.81 1.48 -2.22
C GLU A 237 8.57 0.80 -2.82
N ALA A 238 7.62 1.57 -3.36
CA ALA A 238 6.37 1.06 -3.91
C ALA A 238 6.59 0.12 -5.11
N HIS A 239 7.52 0.49 -5.99
CA HIS A 239 7.80 -0.22 -7.24
C HIS A 239 8.91 -1.28 -7.11
N THR A 240 9.48 -1.47 -5.92
CA THR A 240 10.29 -2.67 -5.60
C THR A 240 9.45 -3.94 -5.44
N ARG A 241 8.12 -3.84 -5.51
CA ARG A 241 7.16 -4.95 -5.52
C ARG A 241 6.43 -5.01 -6.86
N GLY A 242 6.20 -6.21 -7.39
CA GLY A 242 5.38 -6.41 -8.60
C GLY A 242 6.05 -6.05 -9.95
N THR A 243 7.08 -5.20 -9.99
CA THR A 243 7.78 -4.83 -11.23
C THR A 243 8.58 -6.00 -11.83
N ASP A 244 8.49 -6.18 -13.15
CA ASP A 244 9.26 -7.17 -13.91
C ASP A 244 10.09 -6.48 -15.02
N LEU A 245 11.40 -6.36 -14.79
CA LEU A 245 12.36 -5.82 -15.75
C LEU A 245 13.42 -6.87 -16.08
N ARG A 246 13.73 -7.02 -17.37
CA ARG A 246 14.78 -7.93 -17.84
C ARG A 246 16.15 -7.26 -17.77
N ILE A 247 16.58 -6.94 -16.55
CA ILE A 247 17.85 -6.26 -16.29
C ILE A 247 19.01 -7.19 -16.72
N PRO A 248 19.95 -6.72 -17.57
CA PRO A 248 21.17 -7.47 -17.93
C PRO A 248 22.12 -7.58 -16.73
N ASP A 249 23.32 -8.13 -16.90
CA ASP A 249 24.30 -8.21 -15.81
C ASP A 249 24.55 -6.83 -15.20
N ALA A 250 24.31 -6.72 -13.89
CA ALA A 250 24.23 -5.43 -13.20
C ALA A 250 24.44 -5.60 -11.71
N GLN A 251 25.01 -4.58 -11.07
CA GLN A 251 25.06 -4.46 -9.63
C GLN A 251 23.99 -3.47 -9.17
N ALA A 252 23.23 -3.85 -8.15
CA ALA A 252 22.23 -2.99 -7.53
C ALA A 252 22.70 -2.43 -6.19
N VAL A 253 22.45 -1.14 -5.97
CA VAL A 253 22.46 -0.54 -4.65
C VAL A 253 21.10 -0.77 -4.00
N VAL A 254 21.10 -1.31 -2.78
CA VAL A 254 19.89 -1.51 -1.97
C VAL A 254 19.94 -0.57 -0.78
N THR A 255 19.02 0.38 -0.69
CA THR A 255 18.95 1.28 0.46
C THR A 255 18.29 0.57 1.65
N LEU A 256 18.78 0.85 2.84
CA LEU A 256 18.22 0.35 4.10
C LEU A 256 17.64 1.52 4.89
N GLY A 257 16.41 1.35 5.38
CA GLY A 257 15.68 2.34 6.16
C GLY A 257 15.17 1.76 7.48
N PRO A 258 14.84 2.60 8.47
CA PRO A 258 14.30 2.13 9.74
C PRO A 258 13.02 1.30 9.54
N LYS A 259 12.78 0.31 10.41
CA LYS A 259 11.63 -0.61 10.36
C LYS A 259 11.55 -1.49 9.10
N LEU A 260 12.63 -1.60 8.32
CA LEU A 260 12.67 -2.46 7.13
C LEU A 260 12.66 -3.95 7.52
N ASN A 261 11.53 -4.61 7.27
CA ASN A 261 11.38 -6.05 7.52
C ASN A 261 12.09 -6.92 6.45
N LYS A 262 12.29 -8.20 6.78
CA LYS A 262 12.96 -9.18 5.90
C LYS A 262 12.20 -9.36 4.59
N ASP A 263 10.87 -9.40 4.63
CA ASP A 263 10.05 -9.66 3.46
C ASP A 263 10.22 -8.57 2.40
N LYS A 264 10.10 -7.29 2.79
CA LYS A 264 10.39 -6.12 1.96
C LYS A 264 11.81 -6.14 1.42
N LEU A 265 12.81 -6.34 2.29
CA LEU A 265 14.22 -6.42 1.91
C LEU A 265 14.46 -7.48 0.83
N VAL A 266 14.01 -8.71 1.08
CA VAL A 266 14.21 -9.85 0.18
C VAL A 266 13.44 -9.66 -1.13
N GLN A 267 12.20 -9.20 -1.10
CA GLN A 267 11.41 -8.95 -2.31
C GLN A 267 12.02 -7.87 -3.20
N GLY A 268 12.59 -6.82 -2.59
CA GLY A 268 13.35 -5.78 -3.26
C GLY A 268 14.62 -6.34 -3.90
N CYS A 269 15.45 -7.06 -3.15
CA CYS A 269 16.64 -7.73 -3.70
C CYS A 269 16.29 -8.67 -4.88
N MET A 270 15.16 -9.37 -4.80
CA MET A 270 14.69 -10.28 -5.86
C MET A 270 14.14 -9.57 -7.11
N ARG A 271 14.13 -8.24 -7.17
CA ARG A 271 14.00 -7.51 -8.45
C ARG A 271 15.21 -7.75 -9.35
N MET A 272 16.37 -8.04 -8.76
CA MET A 272 17.54 -8.59 -9.46
C MET A 272 17.30 -10.08 -9.73
N ARG A 273 16.51 -10.39 -10.76
CA ARG A 273 16.04 -11.76 -11.05
C ARG A 273 17.16 -12.77 -11.31
N ARG A 274 18.36 -12.31 -11.67
CA ARG A 274 19.56 -13.15 -11.89
C ARG A 274 20.57 -13.00 -10.75
N LEU A 275 20.09 -12.79 -9.52
CA LEU A 275 20.94 -12.69 -8.32
C LEU A 275 21.77 -13.97 -8.13
N GLY A 276 23.09 -13.82 -8.10
CA GLY A 276 24.03 -14.93 -8.08
C GLY A 276 24.33 -15.57 -9.44
N ASP A 277 23.81 -15.00 -10.52
CA ASP A 277 24.05 -15.34 -11.93
C ASP A 277 24.17 -14.07 -12.80
N GLY A 278 25.15 -13.22 -12.48
CA GLY A 278 25.41 -11.95 -13.17
C GLY A 278 24.82 -10.72 -12.46
N HIS A 279 23.84 -10.88 -11.56
CA HIS A 279 23.42 -9.80 -10.66
C HIS A 279 24.07 -9.90 -9.28
N THR A 280 24.48 -8.75 -8.74
CA THR A 280 25.06 -8.59 -7.40
C THR A 280 24.44 -7.38 -6.68
N LEU A 281 24.69 -7.27 -5.37
CA LEU A 281 24.11 -6.27 -4.48
C LEU A 281 25.20 -5.54 -3.69
N ILE A 282 24.96 -4.27 -3.40
CA ILE A 282 25.65 -3.51 -2.36
C ILE A 282 24.57 -2.86 -1.50
N PHE A 283 24.67 -3.02 -0.19
CA PHE A 283 23.73 -2.38 0.73
C PHE A 283 24.23 -0.99 1.13
N MET A 284 23.32 -0.07 1.36
CA MET A 284 23.63 1.27 1.86
C MET A 284 22.78 1.57 3.10
N ALA A 285 23.43 2.03 4.16
CA ALA A 285 22.77 2.32 5.44
C ALA A 285 23.23 3.65 6.03
N SER A 286 22.28 4.42 6.57
CA SER A 286 22.57 5.60 7.38
C SER A 286 23.20 5.20 8.73
N ASP A 287 23.85 6.14 9.42
CA ASP A 287 24.37 5.93 10.78
C ASP A 287 23.30 5.41 11.74
N GLU A 288 22.06 5.90 11.61
CA GLU A 288 20.91 5.42 12.38
C GLU A 288 20.65 3.93 12.15
N VAL A 289 20.53 3.51 10.89
CA VAL A 289 20.23 2.12 10.53
C VAL A 289 21.39 1.20 10.94
N VAL A 290 22.63 1.64 10.73
CA VAL A 290 23.83 0.91 11.21
C VAL A 290 23.75 0.66 12.71
N ASN A 291 23.34 1.65 13.51
CA ASN A 291 23.18 1.47 14.95
C ASN A 291 22.06 0.49 15.31
N LEU A 292 20.95 0.47 14.55
CA LEU A 292 19.89 -0.53 14.72
C LEU A 292 20.41 -1.94 14.40
N VAL A 293 21.18 -2.08 13.31
CA VAL A 293 21.81 -3.35 12.91
C VAL A 293 22.77 -3.84 13.99
N TYR A 294 23.60 -2.97 14.59
CA TYR A 294 24.48 -3.36 15.70
C TYR A 294 23.72 -3.86 16.92
N LYS A 295 22.69 -3.12 17.35
CA LYS A 295 21.83 -3.53 18.47
C LYS A 295 21.13 -4.86 18.20
N ALA A 296 20.79 -5.13 16.95
CA ALA A 296 20.12 -6.36 16.54
C ALA A 296 21.07 -7.55 16.33
N SER A 297 22.30 -7.33 15.91
CA SER A 297 23.27 -8.42 15.67
C SER A 297 24.07 -8.80 16.93
N ASN A 298 24.10 -7.93 17.95
CA ASN A 298 25.07 -8.00 19.05
C ASN A 298 26.51 -8.09 18.53
N SER A 299 26.79 -7.50 17.36
CA SER A 299 28.12 -7.51 16.76
C SER A 299 29.02 -6.49 17.44
N GLU A 300 30.23 -6.91 17.78
CA GLU A 300 31.31 -6.05 18.32
C GLU A 300 32.24 -5.54 17.20
N SER A 301 31.97 -5.90 15.94
CA SER A 301 32.74 -5.47 14.77
C SER A 301 32.54 -3.99 14.46
N GLU A 302 33.58 -3.31 13.96
CA GLU A 302 33.46 -1.93 13.45
C GLU A 302 32.76 -1.84 12.09
N GLU A 303 32.69 -2.96 11.36
CA GLU A 303 32.01 -3.08 10.06
C GLU A 303 30.81 -4.02 10.16
N ILE A 304 29.68 -3.59 9.58
CA ILE A 304 28.48 -4.42 9.45
C ILE A 304 28.54 -5.24 8.16
N SER A 305 28.12 -6.49 8.25
CA SER A 305 28.00 -7.39 7.11
C SER A 305 26.55 -7.53 6.64
N THR A 306 26.36 -8.05 5.43
CA THR A 306 25.03 -8.44 4.92
C THR A 306 24.31 -9.45 5.81
N LYS A 307 25.06 -10.30 6.53
CA LYS A 307 24.47 -11.20 7.52
C LYS A 307 23.85 -10.42 8.68
N ASP A 308 24.51 -9.37 9.16
CA ASP A 308 24.00 -8.54 10.26
C ASP A 308 22.74 -7.79 9.84
N VAL A 309 22.72 -7.28 8.60
CA VAL A 309 21.52 -6.66 8.00
C VAL A 309 20.36 -7.65 7.96
N LEU A 310 20.59 -8.90 7.55
CA LEU A 310 19.53 -9.91 7.51
C LEU A 310 19.01 -10.26 8.90
N VAL A 311 19.90 -10.44 9.90
CA VAL A 311 19.51 -10.68 11.30
C VAL A 311 18.66 -9.52 11.82
N TRP A 312 19.06 -8.28 11.54
CA TRP A 312 18.28 -7.10 11.89
C TRP A 312 16.90 -7.08 11.23
N SER A 313 16.82 -7.26 9.91
CA SER A 313 15.53 -7.29 9.19
C SER A 313 14.59 -8.41 9.67
N MET A 314 15.14 -9.55 10.13
CA MET A 314 14.37 -10.62 10.78
C MET A 314 13.83 -10.21 12.14
N ARG A 315 14.60 -9.45 12.93
CA ARG A 315 14.11 -8.88 14.19
C ARG A 315 13.04 -7.82 13.95
N GLU A 316 13.19 -6.97 12.92
CA GLU A 316 12.14 -6.02 12.51
C GLU A 316 10.86 -6.76 12.10
N THR A 317 10.99 -7.88 11.36
CA THR A 317 9.85 -8.75 11.00
C THR A 317 9.12 -9.27 12.23
N TRP A 318 9.87 -9.75 13.24
CA TRP A 318 9.29 -10.20 14.50
C TRP A 318 8.60 -9.08 15.27
N GLN A 319 9.23 -7.90 15.37
CA GLN A 319 8.64 -6.74 16.03
C GLN A 319 7.36 -6.30 15.34
N GLN A 320 7.34 -6.25 14.01
CA GLN A 320 6.14 -5.91 13.25
C GLN A 320 5.01 -6.93 13.47
N MET A 321 5.32 -8.24 13.45
CA MET A 321 4.30 -9.27 13.72
C MET A 321 3.70 -9.12 15.11
N HIS A 322 4.56 -8.85 16.08
CA HIS A 322 4.16 -8.67 17.47
C HIS A 322 3.26 -7.44 17.65
N THR A 323 3.55 -6.35 16.93
CA THR A 323 2.71 -5.16 16.87
C THR A 323 1.34 -5.48 16.24
N ASN A 324 1.33 -6.12 15.08
CA ASN A 324 0.12 -6.43 14.32
C ASN A 324 -0.75 -7.51 14.98
N LEU A 325 -0.20 -8.33 15.89
CA LEU A 325 -0.95 -9.36 16.62
C LEU A 325 -2.11 -8.77 17.44
N SER A 326 -1.94 -7.54 17.95
CA SER A 326 -2.98 -6.84 18.71
C SER A 326 -4.21 -6.55 17.85
N ILE A 327 -4.00 -5.98 16.66
CA ILE A 327 -5.04 -5.72 15.66
C ILE A 327 -5.69 -7.03 15.23
N TRP A 328 -4.87 -8.01 14.84
CA TRP A 328 -5.33 -9.33 14.39
C TRP A 328 -6.24 -9.99 15.44
N THR A 329 -5.92 -9.84 16.73
CA THR A 329 -6.72 -10.34 17.84
C THR A 329 -8.06 -9.61 17.94
N THR A 330 -8.06 -8.28 17.88
CA THR A 330 -9.28 -7.47 17.95
C THR A 330 -10.22 -7.79 16.78
N GLN A 331 -9.68 -7.81 15.56
CA GLN A 331 -10.42 -8.17 14.35
C GLN A 331 -10.99 -9.59 14.45
N GLY A 332 -10.20 -10.58 14.88
CA GLY A 332 -10.66 -11.96 15.02
C GLY A 332 -11.75 -12.15 16.08
N ARG A 333 -11.70 -11.37 17.17
CA ARG A 333 -12.77 -11.33 18.18
C ARG A 333 -14.05 -10.72 17.63
N SER A 334 -13.94 -9.60 16.90
CA SER A 334 -15.10 -8.96 16.27
C SER A 334 -15.75 -9.90 15.26
N PHE A 335 -14.95 -10.58 14.43
CA PHE A 335 -15.40 -11.64 13.52
C PHE A 335 -16.15 -12.76 14.25
N ALA A 336 -15.58 -13.34 15.32
CA ALA A 336 -16.21 -14.43 16.06
C ALA A 336 -17.56 -14.01 16.68
N ARG A 337 -17.66 -12.78 17.19
CA ARG A 337 -18.92 -12.20 17.68
C ARG A 337 -19.96 -12.09 16.55
N CYS A 338 -19.56 -11.56 15.39
CA CYS A 338 -20.44 -11.41 14.23
C CYS A 338 -20.90 -12.78 13.69
N GLU A 339 -20.03 -13.79 13.65
CA GLU A 339 -20.35 -15.15 13.22
C GLU A 339 -21.38 -15.83 14.14
N ALA A 340 -21.20 -15.69 15.46
CA ALA A 340 -22.16 -16.19 16.45
C ALA A 340 -23.54 -15.52 16.26
N ALA A 341 -23.56 -14.20 16.10
CA ALA A 341 -24.79 -13.47 15.90
C ALA A 341 -25.50 -13.82 14.57
N TRP A 342 -24.75 -14.04 13.48
CA TRP A 342 -25.33 -14.52 12.22
C TRP A 342 -26.01 -15.88 12.38
N SER A 343 -25.42 -16.77 13.17
CA SER A 343 -26.00 -18.09 13.46
C SER A 343 -27.34 -17.96 14.20
N ASP A 344 -27.42 -17.07 15.19
CA ASP A 344 -28.64 -16.80 15.95
C ASP A 344 -29.74 -16.16 15.10
N ILE A 345 -29.38 -15.24 14.20
CA ILE A 345 -30.33 -14.51 13.33
C ILE A 345 -30.86 -15.41 12.20
N SER A 346 -30.04 -16.34 11.69
CA SER A 346 -30.41 -17.20 10.55
C SER A 346 -31.66 -18.07 10.80
N GLY A 347 -32.07 -18.23 12.06
CA GLY A 347 -33.30 -18.91 12.47
C GLY A 347 -34.51 -18.01 12.76
N ILE A 348 -34.36 -16.68 12.73
CA ILE A 348 -35.39 -15.70 13.16
C ILE A 348 -35.86 -14.84 11.97
N ARG A 349 -37.15 -14.49 11.93
CA ARG A 349 -37.73 -13.56 10.95
C ARG A 349 -37.17 -12.15 11.18
N MET A 350 -36.70 -11.48 10.12
CA MET A 350 -36.10 -10.13 10.08
C MET A 350 -36.15 -9.31 11.38
N LEU A 351 -34.98 -9.11 12.00
CA LEU A 351 -34.82 -8.24 13.17
C LEU A 351 -34.96 -6.75 12.79
N PRO A 352 -35.39 -5.88 13.73
CA PRO A 352 -35.36 -4.43 13.56
C PRO A 352 -33.94 -3.89 13.32
N ARG A 353 -33.85 -2.78 12.60
CA ARG A 353 -32.57 -2.11 12.26
C ARG A 353 -31.74 -1.79 13.49
N GLU A 354 -32.37 -1.32 14.56
CA GLU A 354 -31.70 -0.93 15.80
C GLU A 354 -31.04 -2.12 16.50
N GLU A 355 -31.65 -3.30 16.37
CA GLU A 355 -31.14 -4.54 16.95
C GLU A 355 -29.97 -5.08 16.13
N ILE A 356 -30.08 -5.08 14.80
CA ILE A 356 -28.97 -5.39 13.88
C ILE A 356 -27.78 -4.45 14.13
N SER A 357 -28.04 -3.14 14.27
CA SER A 357 -26.98 -2.17 14.52
C SER A 357 -26.28 -2.38 15.86
N ARG A 358 -26.99 -2.80 16.92
CA ARG A 358 -26.36 -3.12 18.21
C ARG A 358 -25.47 -4.36 18.15
N ILE A 359 -25.78 -5.30 17.25
CA ILE A 359 -25.08 -6.56 17.10
C ILE A 359 -23.80 -6.39 16.26
N PHE A 360 -23.92 -5.72 15.10
CA PHE A 360 -22.86 -5.67 14.09
C PHE A 360 -22.04 -4.39 14.10
N CYS A 361 -22.50 -3.31 14.75
CA CYS A 361 -21.68 -2.13 14.92
C CYS A 361 -20.77 -2.24 16.14
N GLU A 362 -19.58 -1.66 16.05
CA GLU A 362 -18.65 -1.51 17.15
C GLU A 362 -18.32 -0.03 17.41
N PRO A 363 -17.96 0.34 18.64
CA PRO A 363 -17.48 1.68 18.95
C PRO A 363 -16.24 1.99 18.13
N GLU A 364 -16.30 3.07 17.33
CA GLU A 364 -15.15 3.59 16.60
C GLU A 364 -14.52 4.75 17.37
N ALA A 365 -15.35 5.72 17.79
CA ALA A 365 -14.86 6.90 18.47
C ALA A 365 -14.16 6.58 19.80
N ARG A 366 -12.95 7.14 19.99
CA ARG A 366 -12.17 6.96 21.23
C ARG A 366 -11.81 8.31 21.85
N THR A 367 -11.83 8.39 23.17
CA THR A 367 -11.33 9.57 23.86
C THR A 367 -9.79 9.57 23.87
N LEU A 368 -9.17 10.74 23.99
CA LEU A 368 -7.71 10.85 24.15
C LEU A 368 -7.18 10.06 25.36
N GLU A 369 -7.99 9.92 26.42
CA GLU A 369 -7.66 9.09 27.57
C GLU A 369 -7.68 7.59 27.23
N GLN A 370 -8.58 7.14 26.35
CA GLN A 370 -8.60 5.77 25.86
C GLN A 370 -7.46 5.47 24.88
N LEU A 371 -7.00 6.45 24.11
CA LEU A 371 -5.89 6.31 23.16
C LEU A 371 -4.52 6.41 23.85
N TYR A 372 -4.33 7.42 24.70
CA TYR A 372 -3.02 7.82 25.24
C TYR A 372 -2.93 7.78 26.77
N GLY A 373 -4.03 7.47 27.47
CA GLY A 373 -4.03 7.34 28.93
C GLY A 373 -3.20 6.17 29.42
N VAL A 374 -2.75 6.23 30.67
CA VAL A 374 -2.06 5.12 31.32
C VAL A 374 -3.12 4.06 31.66
N GLU A 375 -3.24 3.04 30.81
CA GLU A 375 -4.25 1.99 30.97
C GLU A 375 -4.14 1.29 32.34
N SER A 376 -5.20 1.38 33.13
CA SER A 376 -5.45 0.49 34.28
C SER A 376 -5.78 -0.91 33.76
N ALA A 377 -5.31 -1.97 34.43
CA ALA A 377 -5.60 -3.36 34.09
C ALA A 377 -7.11 -3.69 33.99
N GLU A 378 -7.98 -2.86 34.57
CA GLU A 378 -9.43 -2.96 34.52
C GLU A 378 -10.03 -2.63 33.13
N ILE A 379 -9.40 -1.77 32.32
CA ILE A 379 -9.89 -1.41 30.97
C ILE A 379 -9.56 -2.50 29.94
N LEU A 380 -8.41 -3.16 30.09
CA LEU A 380 -8.02 -4.33 29.29
C LEU A 380 -9.00 -5.50 29.46
N HIS A 381 -9.60 -5.63 30.65
CA HIS A 381 -10.66 -6.61 30.92
C HIS A 381 -12.01 -6.25 30.31
N LEU A 382 -12.31 -4.97 30.10
CA LEU A 382 -13.56 -4.51 29.48
C LEU A 382 -13.50 -4.54 27.94
N GLN A 383 -12.31 -4.35 27.35
CA GLN A 383 -12.08 -4.55 25.90
C GLN A 383 -11.96 -6.03 25.52
N ALA A 384 -11.63 -6.90 26.49
CA ALA A 384 -11.90 -8.33 26.41
C ALA A 384 -13.39 -8.58 26.69
N GLY A 385 -14.25 -8.14 25.78
CA GLY A 385 -15.69 -8.40 25.85
C GLY A 385 -15.95 -9.88 26.10
N ASP A 386 -16.73 -10.14 27.15
CA ASP A 386 -17.38 -11.40 27.53
C ASP A 386 -16.85 -12.66 26.82
N ASP A 387 -15.78 -13.26 27.37
CA ASP A 387 -15.26 -14.59 26.99
C ASP A 387 -16.28 -15.74 27.30
N SER A 388 -17.57 -15.43 27.42
CA SER A 388 -18.65 -16.39 27.64
C SER A 388 -18.98 -17.22 26.38
N LEU A 389 -18.47 -16.79 25.21
CA LEU A 389 -18.53 -17.55 23.97
C LEU A 389 -17.37 -18.54 23.90
N GLU A 390 -17.62 -19.81 24.26
CA GLU A 390 -16.70 -20.93 23.99
C GLU A 390 -16.65 -21.25 22.47
N SER A 391 -16.10 -20.33 21.67
CA SER A 391 -15.82 -20.60 20.25
C SER A 391 -14.42 -21.17 20.07
N GLU A 392 -14.30 -22.22 19.26
CA GLU A 392 -13.02 -22.78 18.82
C GLU A 392 -12.09 -21.68 18.26
N THR A 393 -12.66 -20.71 17.53
CA THR A 393 -11.95 -19.55 16.98
C THR A 393 -11.30 -18.70 18.08
N LEU A 394 -12.02 -18.43 19.18
CA LEU A 394 -11.51 -17.62 20.29
C LEU A 394 -10.40 -18.36 21.07
N GLN A 395 -10.52 -19.68 21.21
CA GLN A 395 -9.46 -20.51 21.81
C GLN A 395 -8.18 -20.49 20.95
N GLN A 396 -8.31 -20.59 19.63
CA GLN A 396 -7.16 -20.53 18.72
C GLN A 396 -6.51 -19.14 18.71
N ILE A 397 -7.30 -18.06 18.80
CA ILE A 397 -6.78 -16.70 18.98
C ILE A 397 -6.00 -16.58 20.29
N ALA A 398 -6.55 -17.08 21.40
CA ALA A 398 -5.90 -17.07 22.70
C ALA A 398 -4.59 -17.87 22.68
N GLN A 399 -4.59 -19.07 22.07
CA GLN A 399 -3.38 -19.88 21.91
C GLN A 399 -2.32 -19.16 21.08
N ARG A 400 -2.70 -18.54 19.94
CA ARG A 400 -1.75 -17.80 19.11
C ARG A 400 -1.11 -16.66 19.89
N ARG A 401 -1.84 -15.98 20.78
CA ARG A 401 -1.28 -14.95 21.66
C ARG A 401 -0.31 -15.52 22.69
N LEU A 402 -0.59 -16.70 23.23
CA LEU A 402 0.32 -17.40 24.14
C LEU A 402 1.63 -17.75 23.43
N ASP A 403 1.56 -18.23 22.18
CA ASP A 403 2.74 -18.56 21.36
C ASP A 403 3.66 -17.34 21.13
N PHE A 404 3.12 -16.12 21.17
CA PHE A 404 3.85 -14.86 21.03
C PHE A 404 4.22 -14.18 22.38
N GLY A 405 3.91 -14.78 23.53
CA GLY A 405 4.39 -14.32 24.84
C GLY A 405 3.43 -13.46 25.68
N SER A 406 2.12 -13.76 25.68
CA SER A 406 1.11 -13.19 26.62
C SER A 406 1.16 -11.67 26.77
N LEU A 407 0.98 -10.97 25.66
CA LEU A 407 1.14 -9.52 25.61
C LEU A 407 -0.14 -8.80 26.00
N PRO A 408 -0.05 -7.66 26.72
CA PRO A 408 -1.19 -6.77 26.90
C PRO A 408 -1.67 -6.25 25.54
N ILE A 409 -2.99 -6.21 25.34
CA ILE A 409 -3.61 -5.58 24.15
C ILE A 409 -3.48 -4.07 24.33
N ARG A 410 -2.30 -3.49 24.07
CA ARG A 410 -2.15 -2.04 24.10
C ARG A 410 -2.77 -1.46 22.85
N GLY A 411 -3.78 -0.60 23.02
CA GLY A 411 -4.29 0.33 22.00
C GLY A 411 -4.41 -0.23 20.58
N SER A 412 -5.30 -1.21 20.34
CA SER A 412 -5.59 -1.69 18.98
C SER A 412 -6.06 -0.57 18.05
N GLY A 413 -6.68 0.49 18.59
CA GLY A 413 -7.19 1.63 17.81
C GLY A 413 -6.09 2.42 17.12
N ILE A 414 -5.01 2.75 17.84
CA ILE A 414 -3.84 3.42 17.25
C ILE A 414 -3.23 2.56 16.14
N HIS A 415 -3.24 1.24 16.32
CA HIS A 415 -2.68 0.31 15.35
C HIS A 415 -3.61 0.07 14.15
N GLU A 416 -4.93 0.06 14.35
CA GLU A 416 -5.95 0.06 13.29
C GLU A 416 -5.86 1.35 12.44
N GLU A 417 -5.66 2.52 13.07
CA GLU A 417 -5.42 3.78 12.35
C GLU A 417 -4.13 3.72 11.51
N ILE A 418 -3.03 3.18 12.05
CA ILE A 418 -1.78 3.00 11.30
C ILE A 418 -1.98 2.01 10.13
N GLU A 419 -2.76 0.94 10.31
CA GLU A 419 -3.08 0.00 9.23
C GLU A 419 -3.94 0.68 8.16
N LEU A 420 -4.94 1.48 8.55
CA LEU A 420 -5.77 2.26 7.63
C LEU A 420 -4.96 3.30 6.86
N GLU A 421 -4.03 4.02 7.49
CA GLU A 421 -3.12 4.93 6.80
C GLU A 421 -2.24 4.17 5.80
N PHE A 422 -1.66 3.04 6.22
CA PHE A 422 -0.83 2.20 5.37
C PHE A 422 -1.62 1.59 4.19
N GLU A 423 -2.86 1.16 4.42
CA GLU A 423 -3.77 0.67 3.37
C GLU A 423 -4.24 1.81 2.46
N PHE A 424 -4.49 3.00 2.99
CA PHE A 424 -4.90 4.17 2.21
C PHE A 424 -3.78 4.62 1.27
N GLU A 425 -2.54 4.70 1.76
CA GLU A 425 -1.34 4.97 0.96
C GLU A 425 -1.15 3.89 -0.12
N PHE A 426 -1.27 2.61 0.24
CA PHE A 426 -1.07 1.50 -0.69
C PHE A 426 -2.21 1.29 -1.71
N SER A 427 -3.45 1.66 -1.36
CA SER A 427 -4.63 1.53 -2.23
C SER A 427 -4.74 2.66 -3.26
N HIS A 428 -4.40 3.91 -2.87
CA HIS A 428 -4.33 5.03 -3.82
C HIS A 428 -3.28 4.81 -4.92
N GLU A 429 -2.23 4.02 -4.64
CA GLU A 429 -1.20 3.67 -5.62
C GLU A 429 -1.58 2.52 -6.58
N LYS A 430 -2.61 1.72 -6.24
CA LYS A 430 -3.04 0.57 -7.06
C LYS A 430 -4.25 0.83 -7.95
N GLU A 431 -5.11 1.80 -7.62
CA GLU A 431 -6.28 2.16 -8.42
C GLU A 431 -6.02 3.36 -9.34
N VAL A 432 -5.06 3.24 -10.28
CA VAL A 432 -5.07 4.10 -11.47
C VAL A 432 -5.37 3.20 -12.67
N GLU A 433 -6.66 2.96 -12.90
CA GLU A 433 -7.12 2.39 -14.17
C GLU A 433 -6.58 3.26 -15.31
N ARG A 434 -5.83 2.65 -16.23
CA ARG A 434 -5.30 3.30 -17.42
C ARG A 434 -6.42 3.96 -18.21
N VAL A 435 -6.55 5.29 -18.11
CA VAL A 435 -7.45 6.07 -18.95
C VAL A 435 -6.84 6.17 -20.35
N VAL A 436 -7.21 5.23 -21.23
CA VAL A 436 -6.92 5.31 -22.67
C VAL A 436 -7.90 6.31 -23.30
N GLU A 437 -7.40 7.22 -24.15
CA GLU A 437 -8.24 8.20 -24.87
C GLU A 437 -9.34 7.53 -25.70
N LYS A 438 -10.57 8.04 -25.51
CA LYS A 438 -11.84 7.36 -25.77
C LYS A 438 -12.38 7.54 -27.20
N GLY A 439 -13.06 6.50 -27.70
CA GLY A 439 -14.02 6.62 -28.80
C GLY A 439 -15.40 7.05 -28.30
N ARG A 440 -16.34 7.34 -29.21
CA ARG A 440 -17.72 7.74 -28.88
C ARG A 440 -18.52 6.54 -28.33
N ASP A 441 -19.24 6.73 -27.23
CA ASP A 441 -20.01 5.65 -26.59
C ASP A 441 -21.23 5.20 -27.41
N PRO A 442 -21.55 3.90 -27.43
CA PRO A 442 -22.73 3.35 -28.12
C PRO A 442 -24.03 3.60 -27.35
N ASP A 443 -25.15 3.77 -28.07
CA ASP A 443 -26.47 3.94 -27.45
C ASP A 443 -26.94 2.65 -26.74
N PRO A 444 -27.57 2.75 -25.55
CA PRO A 444 -28.06 1.60 -24.81
C PRO A 444 -29.26 0.93 -25.51
N ALA A 445 -29.33 -0.41 -25.41
CA ALA A 445 -30.48 -1.18 -25.84
C ALA A 445 -31.62 -1.13 -24.80
N SER A 446 -32.85 -1.44 -25.23
CA SER A 446 -33.98 -1.58 -24.30
C SER A 446 -33.87 -2.89 -23.53
N HIS A 447 -33.81 -2.81 -22.21
CA HIS A 447 -33.71 -3.98 -21.33
C HIS A 447 -35.05 -4.70 -21.14
N VAL A 448 -34.99 -6.04 -21.11
CA VAL A 448 -36.15 -6.91 -20.88
C VAL A 448 -35.78 -8.01 -19.90
N LEU A 449 -36.43 -8.01 -18.73
CA LEU A 449 -36.28 -9.07 -17.76
C LEU A 449 -37.01 -10.34 -18.22
N HIS A 450 -36.26 -11.40 -18.49
CA HIS A 450 -36.86 -12.67 -18.90
C HIS A 450 -37.56 -13.37 -17.72
N PRO A 451 -38.79 -13.92 -17.87
CA PRO A 451 -39.54 -14.54 -16.76
C PRO A 451 -38.80 -15.68 -16.04
N MET A 452 -37.89 -16.37 -16.72
CA MET A 452 -37.07 -17.43 -16.10
C MET A 452 -35.98 -16.87 -15.19
N VAL A 453 -35.45 -15.68 -15.49
CA VAL A 453 -34.48 -15.00 -14.62
C VAL A 453 -35.18 -14.55 -13.35
N GLU A 454 -36.37 -13.95 -13.48
CA GLU A 454 -37.21 -13.57 -12.33
C GLU A 454 -37.52 -14.78 -11.44
N ARG A 455 -37.95 -15.90 -12.02
CA ARG A 455 -38.20 -17.13 -11.28
C ARG A 455 -36.95 -17.70 -10.63
N PHE A 456 -35.79 -17.66 -11.31
CA PHE A 456 -34.53 -18.10 -10.74
C PHE A 456 -34.16 -17.28 -9.50
N VAL A 457 -34.29 -15.96 -9.56
CA VAL A 457 -34.01 -15.06 -8.42
C VAL A 457 -34.95 -15.35 -7.24
N ILE A 458 -36.23 -15.62 -7.50
CA ILE A 458 -37.23 -15.88 -6.45
C ILE A 458 -37.06 -17.27 -5.83
N THR A 459 -36.70 -18.28 -6.62
CA THR A 459 -36.74 -19.69 -6.20
C THR A 459 -35.37 -20.29 -5.89
N GLY A 460 -34.28 -19.70 -6.39
CA GLY A 460 -32.93 -20.26 -6.32
C GLY A 460 -32.72 -21.53 -7.16
N ASP A 461 -33.68 -21.91 -8.01
CA ASP A 461 -33.61 -23.15 -8.80
C ASP A 461 -32.64 -23.01 -10.00
N ALA A 462 -31.41 -23.48 -9.82
CA ALA A 462 -30.37 -23.44 -10.85
C ALA A 462 -30.70 -24.24 -12.12
N SER A 463 -31.69 -25.14 -12.13
CA SER A 463 -32.10 -25.82 -13.36
C SER A 463 -32.70 -24.86 -14.39
N LEU A 464 -33.26 -23.73 -13.93
CA LEU A 464 -33.79 -22.67 -14.78
C LEU A 464 -32.71 -21.98 -15.62
N CYS A 465 -31.44 -22.04 -15.19
CA CYS A 465 -30.30 -21.50 -15.92
C CYS A 465 -29.98 -22.27 -17.21
N GLN A 466 -30.63 -23.40 -17.46
CA GLN A 466 -30.54 -24.17 -18.72
C GLN A 466 -31.65 -23.80 -19.72
N GLY A 467 -32.58 -22.92 -19.34
CA GLY A 467 -33.70 -22.52 -20.18
C GLY A 467 -33.45 -21.25 -20.99
N ALA A 468 -34.48 -20.84 -21.75
CA ALA A 468 -34.40 -19.77 -22.75
C ALA A 468 -34.05 -18.36 -22.23
N GLY A 469 -34.02 -18.14 -20.91
CA GLY A 469 -33.60 -16.86 -20.33
C GLY A 469 -32.08 -16.70 -20.23
N PHE A 470 -31.33 -17.75 -20.54
CA PHE A 470 -29.89 -17.83 -20.34
C PHE A 470 -29.22 -18.41 -21.57
N GLN A 471 -28.00 -17.96 -21.84
CA GLN A 471 -27.14 -18.51 -22.88
C GLN A 471 -25.74 -18.78 -22.35
N PRO A 472 -24.98 -19.70 -22.97
CA PRO A 472 -23.58 -19.89 -22.61
C PRO A 472 -22.79 -18.59 -22.71
N ALA A 473 -21.94 -18.31 -21.72
CA ALA A 473 -21.17 -17.06 -21.64
C ALA A 473 -20.30 -16.81 -22.88
N ALA A 474 -19.83 -17.88 -23.54
CA ALA A 474 -19.10 -17.80 -24.80
C ALA A 474 -19.85 -17.02 -25.91
N VAL A 475 -21.19 -17.02 -25.90
CA VAL A 475 -22.00 -16.30 -26.90
C VAL A 475 -21.81 -14.78 -26.78
N ALA A 476 -21.59 -14.25 -25.58
CA ALA A 476 -21.36 -12.82 -25.35
C ALA A 476 -20.12 -12.29 -26.10
N PHE A 477 -19.16 -13.16 -26.43
CA PHE A 477 -17.92 -12.78 -27.12
C PHE A 477 -18.00 -12.91 -28.64
N LYS A 478 -19.04 -13.54 -29.20
CA LYS A 478 -19.11 -13.81 -30.66
C LYS A 478 -19.17 -12.55 -31.51
N ASN A 479 -19.71 -11.46 -30.95
CA ASN A 479 -19.89 -10.19 -31.65
C ASN A 479 -18.86 -9.14 -31.20
N THR A 480 -17.76 -9.56 -30.57
CA THR A 480 -16.75 -8.66 -30.00
C THR A 480 -15.40 -8.78 -30.70
N SER A 481 -14.59 -7.71 -30.65
CA SER A 481 -13.26 -7.65 -31.27
C SER A 481 -12.21 -8.45 -30.51
N LEU A 482 -12.59 -9.11 -29.41
CA LEU A 482 -11.70 -9.93 -28.61
C LEU A 482 -11.32 -11.20 -29.38
N THR A 483 -10.02 -11.42 -29.49
CA THR A 483 -9.51 -12.71 -29.96
C THR A 483 -9.58 -13.71 -28.82
N VAL A 484 -10.60 -14.56 -28.85
CA VAL A 484 -10.81 -15.59 -27.82
C VAL A 484 -9.92 -16.81 -28.11
N PRO A 485 -9.12 -17.30 -27.14
CA PRO A 485 -8.25 -18.48 -27.33
C PRO A 485 -9.03 -19.75 -27.69
N ALA A 486 -8.41 -20.63 -28.47
CA ALA A 486 -8.99 -21.93 -28.80
C ALA A 486 -9.29 -22.75 -27.52
N GLY A 487 -10.54 -23.21 -27.38
CA GLY A 487 -10.98 -23.98 -26.22
C GLY A 487 -11.61 -23.17 -25.10
N PHE A 488 -11.71 -21.84 -25.22
CA PHE A 488 -12.40 -20.99 -24.25
C PHE A 488 -13.82 -21.44 -23.94
N ASP A 489 -14.59 -21.86 -24.95
CA ASP A 489 -15.96 -22.38 -24.79
C ASP A 489 -16.05 -23.55 -23.81
N LYS A 490 -14.97 -24.34 -23.68
CA LYS A 490 -14.88 -25.45 -22.72
C LYS A 490 -14.57 -24.97 -21.31
N VAL A 491 -13.83 -23.87 -21.17
CA VAL A 491 -13.49 -23.26 -19.88
C VAL A 491 -14.72 -22.60 -19.27
N VAL A 492 -15.53 -21.93 -20.09
CA VAL A 492 -16.75 -21.23 -19.66
C VAL A 492 -18.02 -22.08 -19.81
N SER A 493 -17.89 -23.40 -19.99
CA SER A 493 -19.04 -24.28 -20.30
C SER A 493 -20.12 -24.29 -19.22
N ASN A 494 -19.76 -23.97 -17.97
CA ASN A 494 -20.66 -23.94 -16.82
C ASN A 494 -21.09 -22.51 -16.46
N ILE A 495 -20.72 -21.52 -17.26
CA ILE A 495 -21.08 -20.12 -17.05
C ILE A 495 -22.15 -19.77 -18.08
N VAL A 496 -23.27 -19.26 -17.58
CA VAL A 496 -24.33 -18.71 -18.42
C VAL A 496 -24.50 -17.23 -18.11
N VAL A 497 -24.98 -16.49 -19.11
CA VAL A 497 -25.35 -15.08 -19.02
C VAL A 497 -26.82 -14.93 -19.38
N THR A 498 -27.48 -13.89 -18.88
CA THR A 498 -28.87 -13.62 -19.26
C THR A 498 -28.95 -13.14 -20.70
N GLU A 499 -30.09 -13.37 -21.35
CA GLU A 499 -30.34 -12.87 -22.71
C GLU A 499 -30.17 -11.34 -22.80
N ASP A 500 -30.58 -10.64 -21.74
CA ASP A 500 -30.48 -9.19 -21.60
C ASP A 500 -29.02 -8.71 -21.53
N PHE A 501 -28.16 -9.44 -20.81
CA PHE A 501 -26.74 -9.12 -20.67
C PHE A 501 -25.98 -9.21 -22.01
N ILE A 502 -26.42 -10.06 -22.94
CA ILE A 502 -25.80 -10.17 -24.27
C ILE A 502 -26.10 -8.92 -25.11
N HIS A 503 -27.26 -8.28 -24.89
CA HIS A 503 -27.80 -7.22 -25.75
C HIS A 503 -27.92 -5.88 -25.01
N THR A 504 -26.83 -5.37 -24.42
CA THR A 504 -26.89 -4.10 -23.67
C THR A 504 -26.79 -2.84 -24.54
N ILE A 505 -26.44 -2.95 -25.83
CA ILE A 505 -26.22 -1.79 -26.73
C ILE A 505 -26.92 -1.96 -28.09
N GLN A 506 -27.26 -0.84 -28.72
CA GLN A 506 -27.75 -0.80 -30.10
C GLN A 506 -26.57 -0.88 -31.07
N VAL A 507 -26.46 -1.97 -31.82
CA VAL A 507 -25.44 -2.11 -32.88
C VAL A 507 -26.00 -1.44 -34.16
N PRO A 508 -25.38 -0.38 -34.70
CA PRO A 508 -25.92 0.34 -35.86
C PRO A 508 -26.01 -0.54 -37.11
N TYR A 509 -27.16 -0.52 -37.80
CA TYR A 509 -27.45 -1.37 -38.97
C TYR A 509 -26.61 -1.05 -40.23
N ASN A 510 -25.92 0.10 -40.28
CA ASN A 510 -25.29 0.63 -41.49
C ASN A 510 -23.77 0.43 -41.55
N HIS A 511 -23.20 -0.66 -41.05
CA HIS A 511 -21.79 -1.00 -41.30
C HIS A 511 -21.60 -2.52 -41.40
N SER A 512 -22.10 -3.10 -42.49
CA SER A 512 -21.73 -4.46 -42.89
C SER A 512 -20.23 -4.48 -43.23
N VAL A 513 -19.48 -5.28 -42.47
CA VAL A 513 -18.02 -5.57 -42.54
C VAL A 513 -17.16 -4.76 -41.57
N GLY A 514 -16.97 -5.29 -40.36
CA GLY A 514 -15.67 -5.21 -39.68
C GLY A 514 -15.59 -4.52 -38.32
N ILE A 515 -16.65 -3.92 -37.79
CA ILE A 515 -16.60 -3.31 -36.45
C ILE A 515 -17.33 -4.23 -35.47
N MET A 516 -16.55 -5.01 -34.72
CA MET A 516 -17.02 -5.81 -33.61
C MET A 516 -17.05 -4.95 -32.33
N ASP A 517 -17.94 -5.28 -31.39
CA ASP A 517 -18.01 -4.63 -30.07
C ASP A 517 -16.65 -4.75 -29.34
N ARG A 518 -16.15 -3.67 -28.73
CA ARG A 518 -14.85 -3.70 -28.04
C ARG A 518 -14.87 -4.51 -26.74
N PHE A 519 -16.03 -5.02 -26.31
CA PHE A 519 -16.30 -5.79 -25.07
C PHE A 519 -16.06 -5.01 -23.78
N ILE A 520 -15.02 -4.17 -23.74
CA ILE A 520 -14.81 -3.14 -22.74
C ILE A 520 -15.80 -2.03 -23.04
N ARG A 521 -16.94 -2.08 -22.36
CA ARG A 521 -18.01 -1.07 -22.40
C ARG A 521 -17.93 -0.30 -21.09
N LEU A 522 -17.77 1.02 -21.17
CA LEU A 522 -17.72 1.88 -20.00
C LEU A 522 -19.13 1.97 -19.40
N VAL A 523 -19.23 1.88 -18.07
CA VAL A 523 -20.48 2.07 -17.33
C VAL A 523 -20.49 3.51 -16.86
N ASP A 524 -21.44 4.32 -17.32
CA ASP A 524 -21.76 5.61 -16.71
C ASP A 524 -22.62 5.43 -15.46
#